data_AF-A0A8T4N900-F1
#
_entry.id   AF-A0A8T4N900-F1
#
_cell.length_a   1.000
_cell.length_b   1.000
_cell.length_c   1.000
_cell.angle_alpha   90.00
_cell.angle_beta   90.00
_cell.angle_gamma   90.00
#
_symmetry.space_group_name_H-M   'P 1'
#
loop_
_entity.id
_entity.type
_entity.pdbx_description
1 polymer ?
#
loop_
_entity_poly.entity_id
_entity_poly.type
_entity_poly.pdbx_seq_one_letter_code
_entity_poly.pdbx_strand_id
1 'polypeptide(L)'
;MNNLLKLLISFLLPLLVLTSFSYALSVDSITVDKVSPGEEGTIRVDVENDGNNDLDFLSFNINFLGDKIIPIGSSGAFVNRLKENDDETFVFKFRVTNSLPAGTYSIPYSIKYEEEGNKREQNGIIGIVVSAEPELEIVAEIQNPVIGQTGKLNIKVVNKGLADARFVSLSIESEDITILSEQSEYMGTIESDDFESASFDVAYNKRLSTILVNLKYRDFDNNEQTISENIPLRIYTKEEAIERGILKKSNVTLYVAVVLILLFVWILVRVIRKRRKKLRN
;
A
#
# COMPACT_ATOMS: atom_id res chain seq x y z
N MET A 1 -38.06 -85.45 -7.35
CA MET A 1 -37.32 -84.77 -6.26
C MET A 1 -35.85 -85.08 -6.45
N ASN A 2 -35.12 -84.17 -7.12
CA ASN A 2 -33.67 -83.97 -7.05
C ASN A 2 -33.22 -83.02 -8.16
N ASN A 3 -32.42 -82.05 -7.75
CA ASN A 3 -31.35 -81.36 -8.47
C ASN A 3 -31.62 -81.00 -9.93
N LEU A 4 -31.98 -79.73 -10.17
CA LEU A 4 -31.54 -78.88 -11.31
C LEU A 4 -32.47 -77.66 -11.43
N LEU A 5 -32.40 -76.75 -10.47
CA LEU A 5 -32.82 -75.36 -10.73
C LEU A 5 -31.59 -74.49 -10.52
N LYS A 6 -30.66 -74.56 -11.47
CA LYS A 6 -29.52 -73.64 -11.53
C LYS A 6 -30.08 -72.25 -11.84
N LEU A 7 -29.93 -71.40 -10.84
CA LEU A 7 -30.03 -69.95 -10.86
C LEU A 7 -29.46 -69.39 -12.19
N LEU A 8 -30.33 -68.90 -13.07
CA LEU A 8 -29.96 -68.09 -14.23
C LEU A 8 -30.63 -66.73 -14.06
N ILE A 9 -30.23 -66.03 -13.01
CA ILE A 9 -30.48 -64.59 -12.90
C ILE A 9 -29.46 -63.95 -13.86
N SER A 10 -29.91 -63.70 -15.07
CA SER A 10 -29.29 -62.79 -16.01
C SER A 10 -29.23 -61.41 -15.36
N PHE A 11 -28.14 -61.13 -14.64
CA PHE A 11 -27.82 -59.79 -14.19
C PHE A 11 -27.41 -58.99 -15.42
N LEU A 12 -28.39 -58.35 -16.06
CA LEU A 12 -28.14 -57.34 -17.07
C LEU A 12 -27.56 -56.13 -16.33
N LEU A 13 -26.24 -56.13 -16.14
CA LEU A 13 -25.53 -54.97 -15.62
C LEU A 13 -25.76 -53.85 -16.64
N PRO A 14 -26.38 -52.70 -16.28
CA PRO A 14 -26.38 -51.57 -17.19
C PRO A 14 -24.91 -51.17 -17.33
N LEU A 15 -24.35 -51.38 -18.52
CA LEU A 15 -23.07 -50.84 -18.89
C LEU A 15 -23.22 -49.32 -18.81
N LEU A 16 -22.82 -48.76 -17.67
CA LEU A 16 -22.78 -47.33 -17.47
C LEU A 16 -21.65 -46.84 -18.39
N VAL A 17 -21.99 -46.54 -19.65
CA VAL A 17 -21.08 -45.87 -20.56
C VAL A 17 -20.91 -44.47 -19.98
N LEU A 18 -19.84 -44.29 -19.23
CA LEU A 18 -19.32 -42.96 -18.90
C LEU A 18 -18.86 -42.38 -20.23
N THR A 19 -19.77 -41.70 -20.94
CA THR A 19 -19.39 -40.84 -22.04
C THR A 19 -18.53 -39.72 -21.44
N SER A 20 -17.21 -39.90 -21.44
CA SER A 20 -16.31 -38.76 -21.34
C SER A 20 -16.63 -37.88 -22.54
N PHE A 21 -17.25 -36.72 -22.31
CA PHE A 21 -17.22 -35.66 -23.30
C PHE A 21 -15.73 -35.30 -23.45
N SER A 22 -15.07 -35.86 -24.45
CA SER A 22 -13.78 -35.35 -24.91
C SER A 22 -14.13 -34.03 -25.59
N TYR A 23 -13.60 -32.93 -25.05
CA TYR A 23 -13.62 -31.66 -25.77
C TYR A 23 -12.61 -31.82 -26.92
N ALA A 24 -13.03 -31.53 -28.15
CA ALA A 24 -12.12 -31.61 -29.29
C ALA A 24 -10.94 -30.63 -29.18
N LEU A 25 -11.08 -29.56 -28.40
CA LEU A 25 -10.02 -28.59 -28.15
C LEU A 25 -9.87 -28.37 -26.65
N SER A 26 -8.64 -28.42 -26.15
CA SER A 26 -8.27 -28.09 -24.78
C SER A 26 -7.39 -26.84 -24.73
N VAL A 27 -7.37 -26.18 -23.56
CA VAL A 27 -6.43 -25.10 -23.27
C VAL A 27 -5.44 -25.65 -22.26
N ASP A 28 -4.22 -25.91 -22.70
CA ASP A 28 -3.18 -26.53 -21.87
C ASP A 28 -2.63 -25.55 -20.84
N SER A 29 -2.33 -24.34 -21.32
CA SER A 29 -1.55 -23.38 -20.57
C SER A 29 -1.96 -21.96 -20.93
N ILE A 30 -2.05 -21.11 -19.91
CA ILE A 30 -2.19 -19.67 -20.05
C ILE A 30 -1.10 -19.04 -19.18
N THR A 31 -0.15 -18.38 -19.83
CA THR A 31 0.92 -17.63 -19.16
C THR A 31 0.71 -16.14 -19.38
N VAL A 32 0.73 -15.37 -18.30
CA VAL A 32 0.59 -13.91 -18.34
C VAL A 32 1.79 -13.28 -17.64
N ASP A 33 2.40 -12.28 -18.27
CA ASP A 33 3.46 -11.49 -17.63
C ASP A 33 2.92 -10.77 -16.38
N LYS A 34 3.66 -10.79 -15.27
CA LYS A 34 3.39 -9.91 -14.12
C LYS A 34 3.72 -8.48 -14.52
N VAL A 35 2.78 -7.56 -14.34
CA VAL A 35 2.89 -6.18 -14.83
C VAL A 35 2.53 -5.18 -13.74
N SER A 36 3.10 -3.97 -13.81
CA SER A 36 2.72 -2.83 -12.99
C SER A 36 1.86 -1.81 -13.75
N PRO A 37 1.16 -0.91 -13.06
CA PRO A 37 0.43 0.17 -13.72
C PRO A 37 1.33 0.98 -14.65
N GLY A 38 0.92 1.12 -15.92
CA GLY A 38 1.70 1.80 -16.97
C GLY A 38 2.59 0.90 -17.82
N GLU A 39 2.77 -0.37 -17.43
CA GLU A 39 3.62 -1.31 -18.15
C GLU A 39 2.88 -2.06 -19.27
N GLU A 40 3.66 -2.64 -20.18
CA GLU A 40 3.19 -3.57 -21.21
C GLU A 40 3.43 -5.01 -20.77
N GLY A 41 2.53 -5.92 -21.11
CA GLY A 41 2.65 -7.34 -20.85
C GLY A 41 2.19 -8.20 -22.01
N THR A 42 2.46 -9.50 -21.89
CA THR A 42 2.12 -10.52 -22.88
C THR A 42 1.26 -11.61 -22.25
N ILE A 43 0.25 -12.05 -22.98
CA ILE A 43 -0.53 -13.26 -22.72
C ILE A 43 -0.11 -14.28 -23.76
N ARG A 44 0.25 -15.48 -23.32
CA ARG A 44 0.50 -16.66 -24.16
C ARG A 44 -0.51 -17.73 -23.80
N VAL A 45 -1.20 -18.26 -24.80
CA VAL A 45 -2.20 -19.31 -24.64
C VAL A 45 -1.83 -20.47 -25.55
N ASP A 46 -1.60 -21.63 -24.95
CA ASP A 46 -1.33 -22.87 -25.66
C ASP A 46 -2.63 -23.68 -25.70
N VAL A 47 -3.03 -24.09 -26.90
CA VAL A 47 -4.21 -24.92 -27.12
C VAL A 47 -3.81 -26.19 -27.87
N GLU A 48 -4.44 -27.31 -27.53
CA GLU A 48 -4.21 -28.61 -28.15
C GLU A 48 -5.52 -29.17 -28.71
N ASN A 49 -5.44 -29.78 -29.89
CA ASN A 49 -6.55 -30.55 -30.45
C ASN A 49 -6.50 -32.01 -29.97
N ASP A 50 -7.11 -32.26 -28.82
CA ASP A 50 -7.28 -33.60 -28.22
C ASP A 50 -8.36 -34.46 -28.92
N GLY A 51 -9.02 -33.91 -29.95
CA GLY A 51 -10.05 -34.59 -30.73
C GLY A 51 -9.47 -35.50 -31.83
N ASN A 52 -10.31 -36.40 -32.35
CA ASN A 52 -9.93 -37.30 -33.46
C ASN A 52 -10.15 -36.67 -34.85
N ASN A 53 -10.35 -35.34 -34.93
CA ASN A 53 -10.73 -34.64 -36.15
C ASN A 53 -9.95 -33.32 -36.25
N ASP A 54 -9.64 -32.89 -37.47
CA ASP A 54 -9.10 -31.55 -37.73
C ASP A 54 -10.12 -30.47 -37.31
N LEU A 55 -9.63 -29.38 -36.73
CA LEU A 55 -10.41 -28.19 -36.39
C LEU A 55 -10.14 -27.10 -37.43
N ASP A 56 -11.19 -26.61 -38.09
CA ASP A 56 -11.10 -25.54 -39.07
C ASP A 56 -11.52 -24.19 -38.45
N PHE A 57 -10.98 -23.09 -39.00
CA PHE A 57 -11.31 -21.71 -38.62
C PHE A 57 -11.20 -21.41 -37.12
N LEU A 58 -10.19 -21.98 -36.46
CA LEU A 58 -9.90 -21.74 -35.05
C LEU A 58 -9.59 -20.26 -34.83
N SER A 59 -10.33 -19.61 -33.94
CA SER A 59 -10.14 -18.21 -33.58
C SER A 59 -10.19 -18.03 -32.07
N PHE A 60 -9.20 -17.31 -31.54
CA PHE A 60 -9.08 -16.97 -30.13
C PHE A 60 -9.29 -15.47 -29.97
N ASN A 61 -10.22 -15.05 -29.12
CA ASN A 61 -10.56 -13.64 -28.89
C ASN A 61 -10.52 -13.33 -27.40
N ILE A 62 -9.80 -12.26 -27.02
CA ILE A 62 -9.74 -11.74 -25.66
C ILE A 62 -10.60 -10.49 -25.57
N ASN A 63 -11.51 -10.46 -24.60
CA ASN A 63 -12.32 -9.29 -24.28
C ASN A 63 -11.61 -8.45 -23.22
N PHE A 64 -10.61 -7.68 -23.67
CA PHE A 64 -9.84 -6.78 -22.82
C PHE A 64 -10.71 -5.75 -22.08
N LEU A 65 -10.24 -5.30 -20.91
CA LEU A 65 -10.90 -4.26 -20.13
C LEU A 65 -10.63 -2.89 -20.76
N GLY A 66 -11.40 -2.55 -21.80
CA GLY A 66 -11.08 -1.54 -22.83
C GLY A 66 -10.36 -0.25 -22.42
N ASP A 67 -10.63 0.32 -21.25
CA ASP A 67 -10.01 1.56 -20.74
C ASP A 67 -8.92 1.35 -19.68
N LYS A 68 -8.71 0.11 -19.21
CA LYS A 68 -7.82 -0.25 -18.09
C LYS A 68 -6.69 -1.19 -18.50
N ILE A 69 -7.01 -2.21 -19.28
CA ILE A 69 -6.07 -3.17 -19.84
C ILE A 69 -6.34 -3.21 -21.34
N ILE A 70 -5.46 -2.59 -22.11
CA ILE A 70 -5.69 -2.24 -23.51
C ILE A 70 -4.86 -3.15 -24.41
N PRO A 71 -5.42 -3.80 -25.44
CA PRO A 71 -4.63 -4.59 -26.38
C PRO A 71 -3.66 -3.69 -27.16
N ILE A 72 -2.44 -4.18 -27.35
CA ILE A 72 -1.48 -3.58 -28.28
C ILE A 72 -1.53 -4.41 -29.57
N GLY A 73 -2.11 -3.83 -30.62
CA GLY A 73 -2.35 -4.54 -31.87
C GLY A 73 -3.75 -5.15 -31.90
N SER A 74 -3.84 -6.48 -31.97
CA SER A 74 -5.11 -7.20 -32.08
C SER A 74 -5.54 -7.82 -30.76
N SER A 75 -6.85 -7.85 -30.49
CA SER A 75 -7.46 -8.61 -29.40
C SER A 75 -7.88 -10.02 -29.79
N GLY A 76 -7.68 -10.41 -31.05
CA GLY A 76 -8.01 -11.72 -31.57
C GLY A 76 -6.99 -12.24 -32.58
N ALA A 77 -6.86 -13.55 -32.65
CA ALA A 77 -5.99 -14.26 -33.57
C ALA A 77 -6.72 -15.48 -34.12
N PHE A 78 -6.32 -15.96 -35.31
CA PHE A 78 -6.96 -17.12 -35.93
C PHE A 78 -5.94 -17.96 -36.68
N VAL A 79 -6.25 -19.25 -36.75
CA VAL A 79 -5.54 -20.25 -37.54
C VAL A 79 -6.58 -20.99 -38.40
N ASN A 80 -6.27 -21.18 -39.67
CA ASN A 80 -7.23 -21.77 -40.60
C ASN A 80 -7.53 -23.23 -40.28
N ARG A 81 -6.54 -23.97 -39.76
CA ARG A 81 -6.66 -25.39 -39.43
C ARG A 81 -5.68 -25.78 -38.34
N LEU A 82 -6.16 -26.53 -37.35
CA LEU A 82 -5.36 -27.24 -36.35
C LEU A 82 -5.66 -28.73 -36.51
N LYS A 83 -4.64 -29.54 -36.82
CA LYS A 83 -4.86 -30.98 -37.05
C LYS A 83 -5.07 -31.73 -35.75
N GLU A 84 -5.61 -32.93 -35.84
CA GLU A 84 -5.66 -33.87 -34.71
C GLU A 84 -4.27 -34.04 -34.07
N ASN A 85 -4.19 -33.94 -32.74
CA ASN A 85 -2.99 -34.01 -31.91
C ASN A 85 -1.91 -32.94 -32.19
N ASP A 86 -2.25 -31.85 -32.91
CA ASP A 86 -1.36 -30.68 -33.06
C ASP A 86 -1.70 -29.60 -32.01
N ASP A 87 -0.70 -28.80 -31.65
CA ASP A 87 -0.80 -27.64 -30.76
C ASP A 87 -0.69 -26.29 -31.51
N GLU A 88 -1.23 -25.23 -30.92
CA GLU A 88 -1.07 -23.86 -31.38
C GLU A 88 -0.90 -22.88 -30.21
N THR A 89 0.05 -21.94 -30.34
CA THR A 89 0.27 -20.88 -29.35
C THR A 89 -0.22 -19.53 -29.85
N PHE A 90 -1.23 -18.97 -29.18
CA PHE A 90 -1.68 -17.59 -29.40
C PHE A 90 -0.93 -16.61 -28.49
N VAL A 91 -0.45 -15.50 -29.05
CA VAL A 91 0.28 -14.46 -28.30
C VAL A 91 -0.41 -13.11 -28.45
N PHE A 92 -0.78 -12.51 -27.33
CA PHE A 92 -1.43 -11.19 -27.27
C PHE A 92 -0.62 -10.23 -26.41
N LYS A 93 -0.41 -9.00 -26.89
CA LYS A 93 0.23 -7.93 -26.11
C LYS A 93 -0.81 -6.99 -25.57
N PHE A 94 -0.56 -6.43 -24.40
CA PHE A 94 -1.45 -5.45 -23.77
C PHE A 94 -0.65 -4.41 -22.98
N ARG A 95 -1.29 -3.28 -22.67
CA ARG A 95 -0.80 -2.25 -21.76
C ARG A 95 -1.77 -2.09 -20.61
N VAL A 96 -1.24 -1.98 -19.40
CA VAL A 96 -1.99 -1.55 -18.22
C VAL A 96 -1.95 -0.04 -18.11
N THR A 97 -3.08 0.62 -17.91
CA THR A 97 -3.11 2.06 -17.68
C THR A 97 -2.52 2.43 -16.32
N ASN A 98 -1.85 3.60 -16.23
CA ASN A 98 -1.25 4.09 -14.99
C ASN A 98 -2.25 4.26 -13.82
N SER A 99 -3.54 4.45 -14.14
CA SER A 99 -4.60 4.63 -13.15
C SER A 99 -5.26 3.33 -12.68
N LEU A 100 -4.85 2.17 -13.21
CA LEU A 100 -5.39 0.89 -12.76
C LEU A 100 -4.71 0.50 -11.45
N PRO A 101 -5.44 0.38 -10.32
CA PRO A 101 -4.84 -0.02 -9.05
C PRO A 101 -4.26 -1.43 -9.12
N ALA A 102 -3.28 -1.71 -8.26
CA ALA A 102 -2.81 -3.07 -8.06
C ALA A 102 -3.99 -4.00 -7.71
N GLY A 103 -4.00 -5.19 -8.29
CA GLY A 103 -5.17 -6.07 -8.23
C GLY A 103 -5.05 -7.28 -9.14
N THR A 104 -5.93 -8.24 -8.90
CA THR A 104 -6.14 -9.37 -9.83
C THR A 104 -7.40 -9.11 -10.64
N TYR A 105 -7.26 -9.11 -11.96
CA TYR A 105 -8.32 -8.80 -12.90
C TYR A 105 -8.67 -10.03 -13.73
N SER A 106 -9.96 -10.29 -13.91
CA SER A 106 -10.47 -11.37 -14.74
C SER A 106 -10.81 -10.85 -16.13
N ILE A 107 -10.18 -11.40 -17.17
CA ILE A 107 -10.40 -11.03 -18.57
C ILE A 107 -11.06 -12.20 -19.30
N PRO A 108 -12.32 -12.06 -19.76
CA PRO A 108 -12.97 -13.12 -20.53
C PRO A 108 -12.28 -13.36 -21.87
N TYR A 109 -12.25 -14.61 -22.31
CA TYR A 109 -11.88 -14.97 -23.68
C TYR A 109 -12.90 -15.94 -24.28
N SER A 110 -12.94 -16.00 -25.61
CA SER A 110 -13.70 -16.98 -26.36
C SER A 110 -12.87 -17.62 -27.46
N ILE A 111 -13.05 -18.93 -27.62
CA ILE A 111 -12.45 -19.73 -28.68
C ILE A 111 -13.59 -20.23 -29.57
N LYS A 112 -13.50 -19.97 -30.87
CA LYS A 112 -14.48 -20.47 -31.86
C LYS A 112 -13.76 -21.28 -32.90
N TYR A 113 -14.33 -22.43 -33.25
CA TYR A 113 -13.77 -23.33 -34.25
C TYR A 113 -14.90 -24.14 -34.91
N GLU A 114 -14.57 -24.82 -36.00
CA GLU A 114 -15.45 -25.73 -36.71
C GLU A 114 -14.91 -27.16 -36.65
N GLU A 115 -15.75 -28.09 -36.24
CA GLU A 115 -15.44 -29.52 -36.14
C GLU A 115 -16.49 -30.29 -36.95
N GLU A 116 -16.06 -31.00 -37.99
CA GLU A 116 -16.95 -31.74 -38.90
C GLU A 116 -18.12 -30.89 -39.46
N GLY A 117 -17.87 -29.61 -39.78
CA GLY A 117 -18.90 -28.69 -40.26
C GLY A 117 -19.76 -28.03 -39.17
N ASN A 118 -19.55 -28.40 -37.91
CA ASN A 118 -20.30 -27.85 -36.77
C ASN A 118 -19.49 -26.76 -36.07
N LYS A 119 -20.07 -25.57 -35.95
CA LYS A 119 -19.47 -24.47 -35.19
C LYS A 119 -19.53 -24.76 -33.69
N ARG A 120 -18.39 -24.60 -33.02
CA ARG A 120 -18.21 -24.74 -31.58
C ARG A 120 -17.72 -23.42 -31.00
N GLU A 121 -18.04 -23.19 -29.73
CA GLU A 121 -17.58 -22.04 -28.96
C GLU A 121 -17.25 -22.49 -27.54
N GLN A 122 -16.07 -22.11 -27.07
CA GLN A 122 -15.63 -22.28 -25.69
C GLN A 122 -15.36 -20.89 -25.09
N ASN A 123 -15.69 -20.71 -23.82
CA ASN A 123 -15.45 -19.47 -23.10
C ASN A 123 -14.63 -19.75 -21.85
N GLY A 124 -13.77 -18.80 -21.48
CA GLY A 124 -13.01 -18.89 -20.25
C GLY A 124 -12.58 -17.52 -19.73
N ILE A 125 -11.73 -17.53 -18.73
CA ILE A 125 -11.22 -16.33 -18.05
C ILE A 125 -9.71 -16.44 -17.92
N ILE A 126 -9.01 -15.36 -18.25
CA ILE A 126 -7.59 -15.16 -17.98
C ILE A 126 -7.47 -14.27 -16.74
N GLY A 127 -6.72 -14.73 -15.74
CA GLY A 127 -6.35 -13.91 -14.59
C GLY A 127 -5.11 -13.06 -14.91
N ILE A 128 -5.20 -11.74 -14.78
CA ILE A 128 -4.06 -10.83 -14.89
C ILE A 128 -3.78 -10.24 -13.51
N VAL A 129 -2.55 -10.43 -13.04
CA VAL A 129 -2.07 -9.83 -11.79
C VAL A 129 -1.34 -8.54 -12.14
N VAL A 130 -1.92 -7.42 -11.70
CA VAL A 130 -1.31 -6.10 -11.74
C VAL A 130 -0.70 -5.85 -10.37
N SER A 131 0.62 -5.82 -10.29
CA SER A 131 1.34 -5.63 -9.03
C SER A 131 1.89 -4.22 -8.92
N ALA A 132 1.86 -3.66 -7.72
CA ALA A 132 2.65 -2.52 -7.35
C ALA A 132 3.08 -2.65 -5.90
N GLU A 133 4.08 -1.88 -5.51
CA GLU A 133 4.58 -1.81 -4.14
C GLU A 133 4.24 -0.43 -3.55
N PRO A 134 3.88 -0.36 -2.26
CA PRO A 134 3.80 0.91 -1.55
C PRO A 134 5.20 1.48 -1.35
N GLU A 135 5.34 2.81 -1.41
CA GLU A 135 6.59 3.53 -1.17
C GLU A 135 6.34 4.54 -0.06
N LEU A 136 6.66 4.16 1.18
CA LEU A 136 6.32 4.95 2.36
C LEU A 136 7.49 5.85 2.77
N GLU A 137 7.25 7.16 2.79
CA GLU A 137 8.18 8.17 3.30
C GLU A 137 7.73 8.63 4.69
N ILE A 138 8.67 8.67 5.64
CA ILE A 138 8.42 9.14 7.00
C ILE A 138 8.97 10.56 7.16
N VAL A 139 8.10 11.48 7.59
CA VAL A 139 8.45 12.88 7.87
C VAL A 139 8.14 13.18 9.33
N ALA A 140 9.12 13.67 10.07
CA ALA A 140 8.94 14.07 11.47
C ALA A 140 8.96 15.59 11.64
N GLU A 141 8.00 16.11 12.41
CA GLU A 141 7.93 17.51 12.79
C GLU A 141 7.80 17.64 14.31
N ILE A 142 8.52 18.59 14.90
CA ILE A 142 8.51 18.84 16.35
C ILE A 142 7.93 20.22 16.68
N GLN A 143 7.08 20.27 17.69
CA GLN A 143 6.46 21.50 18.19
C GLN A 143 7.00 21.86 19.57
N ASN A 144 7.25 23.15 19.79
CA ASN A 144 7.89 23.68 21.00
C ASN A 144 9.21 22.95 21.37
N PRO A 145 10.16 22.79 20.43
CA PRO A 145 11.36 21.97 20.65
C PRO A 145 12.38 22.70 21.52
N VAL A 146 12.08 22.81 22.81
CA VAL A 146 12.92 23.50 23.80
C VAL A 146 13.34 22.55 24.89
N ILE A 147 14.65 22.48 25.16
CA ILE A 147 15.20 21.60 26.20
C ILE A 147 14.54 21.88 27.55
N GLY A 148 14.12 20.81 28.22
CA GLY A 148 13.44 20.83 29.52
C GLY A 148 11.97 21.25 29.45
N GLN A 149 11.38 21.35 28.25
CA GLN A 149 9.94 21.57 28.06
C GLN A 149 9.28 20.37 27.40
N THR A 150 7.96 20.30 27.55
CA THR A 150 7.12 19.38 26.80
C THR A 150 6.73 19.99 25.46
N GLY A 151 6.52 19.12 24.48
CA GLY A 151 6.07 19.48 23.15
C GLY A 151 5.41 18.29 22.47
N LYS A 152 5.31 18.38 21.15
CA LYS A 152 4.72 17.33 20.32
C LYS A 152 5.70 16.88 19.25
N LEU A 153 5.72 15.58 19.01
CA LEU A 153 6.37 14.96 17.86
C LEU A 153 5.26 14.45 16.94
N ASN A 154 5.11 15.09 15.78
CA ASN A 154 4.19 14.66 14.75
C ASN A 154 4.98 13.84 13.73
N ILE A 155 4.54 12.62 13.46
CA ILE A 155 5.09 11.78 12.41
C ILE A 155 4.04 11.65 11.32
N LYS A 156 4.40 12.08 10.11
CA LYS A 156 3.61 11.94 8.90
C LYS A 156 4.20 10.81 8.06
N VAL A 157 3.35 9.89 7.61
CA VAL A 157 3.72 8.82 6.70
C VAL A 157 3.02 9.09 5.37
N VAL A 158 3.79 9.26 4.30
CA VAL A 158 3.28 9.57 2.95
C VAL A 158 3.52 8.36 2.05
N ASN A 159 2.49 7.89 1.36
CA ASN A 159 2.62 6.82 0.37
C ASN A 159 2.78 7.38 -1.03
N LYS A 160 3.99 7.30 -1.57
CA LYS A 160 4.35 7.69 -2.94
C LYS A 160 4.26 6.53 -3.93
N GLY A 161 3.99 5.32 -3.44
CA GLY A 161 3.89 4.11 -4.26
C GLY A 161 2.55 3.99 -4.96
N LEU A 162 2.46 3.05 -5.89
CA LEU A 162 1.25 2.79 -6.68
C LEU A 162 0.34 1.71 -6.07
N ALA A 163 0.67 1.22 -4.87
CA ALA A 163 -0.14 0.29 -4.10
C ALA A 163 -0.39 0.81 -2.69
N ASP A 164 -1.50 0.38 -2.12
CA ASP A 164 -1.88 0.72 -0.75
C ASP A 164 -1.00 -0.03 0.25
N ALA A 165 -0.63 0.64 1.35
CA ALA A 165 -0.08 -0.01 2.52
C ALA A 165 -1.21 -0.30 3.52
N ARG A 166 -1.43 -1.56 3.86
CA ARG A 166 -2.53 -1.98 4.75
C ARG A 166 -2.02 -2.28 6.16
N PHE A 167 -2.91 -2.13 7.15
CA PHE A 167 -2.61 -2.43 8.56
C PHE A 167 -1.36 -1.72 9.08
N VAL A 168 -1.17 -0.48 8.62
CA VAL A 168 -0.03 0.36 8.97
C VAL A 168 -0.06 0.62 10.47
N SER A 169 1.05 0.29 11.14
CA SER A 169 1.28 0.58 12.54
C SER A 169 2.64 1.23 12.71
N LEU A 170 2.62 2.36 13.39
CA LEU A 170 3.79 3.16 13.70
C LEU A 170 4.19 2.92 15.15
N SER A 171 5.47 2.75 15.44
CA SER A 171 6.01 2.88 16.79
C SER A 171 7.26 3.75 16.80
N ILE A 172 7.47 4.43 17.92
CA ILE A 172 8.59 5.32 18.12
C ILE A 172 9.39 4.93 19.37
N GLU A 173 10.70 5.01 19.27
CA GLU A 173 11.62 4.73 20.35
C GLU A 173 12.71 5.81 20.39
N SER A 174 13.18 6.15 21.58
CA SER A 174 14.28 7.10 21.75
C SER A 174 14.88 7.02 23.14
N GLU A 175 16.21 7.15 23.21
CA GLU A 175 16.94 7.33 24.46
C GLU A 175 17.17 8.82 24.82
N ASP A 176 16.98 9.74 23.87
CA ASP A 176 17.34 11.15 24.01
C ASP A 176 16.17 12.08 24.38
N ILE A 177 14.93 11.70 24.05
CA ILE A 177 13.68 12.34 24.46
C ILE A 177 12.84 11.37 25.31
N THR A 178 11.99 11.90 26.17
CA THR A 178 11.02 11.10 26.94
C THR A 178 9.67 11.16 26.26
N ILE A 179 9.12 10.01 25.88
CA ILE A 179 7.77 9.90 25.32
C ILE A 179 6.76 9.83 26.48
N LEU A 180 5.77 10.71 26.47
CA LEU A 180 4.78 10.90 27.54
C LEU A 180 3.42 10.28 27.20
N SER A 181 3.16 10.01 25.92
CA SER A 181 1.99 9.30 25.41
C SER A 181 2.30 7.82 25.12
N GLU A 182 1.33 7.09 24.57
CA GLU A 182 1.58 5.77 23.98
C GLU A 182 2.69 5.87 22.91
N GLN A 183 3.54 4.85 22.82
CA GLN A 183 4.69 4.82 21.91
C GLN A 183 4.36 4.21 20.55
N SER A 184 3.12 3.80 20.33
CA SER A 184 2.65 3.19 19.10
C SER A 184 1.26 3.66 18.72
N GLU A 185 1.00 3.76 17.42
CA GLU A 185 -0.29 4.15 16.85
C GLU A 185 -0.64 3.25 15.66
N TYR A 186 -1.92 2.85 15.58
CA TYR A 186 -2.45 2.11 14.44
C TYR A 186 -3.08 3.09 13.46
N MET A 187 -2.52 3.18 12.26
CA MET A 187 -2.89 4.16 11.24
C MET A 187 -3.88 3.60 10.22
N GLY A 188 -4.07 2.27 10.16
CA GLY A 188 -5.03 1.65 9.23
C GLY A 188 -4.44 1.44 7.84
N THR A 189 -5.13 1.91 6.80
CA THR A 189 -4.64 1.80 5.42
C THR A 189 -4.17 3.18 4.97
N ILE A 190 -2.98 3.26 4.36
CA ILE A 190 -2.51 4.45 3.67
C ILE A 190 -2.58 4.15 2.17
N GLU A 191 -3.56 4.74 1.50
CA GLU A 191 -3.80 4.56 0.06
C GLU A 191 -2.64 5.13 -0.76
N SER A 192 -2.51 4.68 -2.01
CA SER A 192 -1.62 5.31 -2.99
C SER A 192 -1.93 6.81 -3.10
N ASP A 193 -0.88 7.66 -3.12
CA ASP A 193 -0.99 9.13 -3.17
C ASP A 193 -1.70 9.77 -1.96
N ASP A 194 -1.73 9.08 -0.83
CA ASP A 194 -2.29 9.58 0.43
C ASP A 194 -1.26 9.61 1.57
N PHE A 195 -1.64 10.21 2.70
CA PHE A 195 -0.82 10.28 3.89
C PHE A 195 -1.64 10.15 5.16
N GLU A 196 -1.01 9.62 6.21
CA GLU A 196 -1.56 9.62 7.55
C GLU A 196 -0.59 10.22 8.56
N SER A 197 -1.09 10.66 9.72
CA SER A 197 -0.29 11.34 10.73
C SER A 197 -0.58 10.87 12.15
N ALA A 198 0.48 10.72 12.93
CA ALA A 198 0.47 10.35 14.34
C ALA A 198 1.10 11.48 15.17
N SER A 199 0.60 11.71 16.39
CA SER A 199 1.10 12.77 17.28
C SER A 199 1.43 12.22 18.66
N PHE A 200 2.68 12.40 19.07
CA PHE A 200 3.19 11.94 20.36
C PHE A 200 3.52 13.11 21.28
N ASP A 201 3.08 13.04 22.53
CA ASP A 201 3.48 14.03 23.54
C ASP A 201 4.86 13.64 24.06
N VAL A 202 5.80 14.59 24.07
CA VAL A 202 7.22 14.33 24.39
C VAL A 202 7.80 15.40 25.31
N ALA A 203 8.83 15.03 26.09
CA ALA A 203 9.69 15.95 26.80
C ALA A 203 11.11 15.92 26.21
N TYR A 204 11.65 17.10 25.90
CA TYR A 204 12.94 17.21 25.24
C TYR A 204 14.09 17.32 26.24
N ASN A 205 14.97 16.30 26.31
CA ASN A 205 16.03 16.25 27.32
C ASN A 205 17.40 16.69 26.78
N LYS A 206 17.66 16.49 25.49
CA LYS A 206 18.94 16.79 24.84
C LYS A 206 18.75 17.70 23.63
N ARG A 207 19.83 18.37 23.21
CA ARG A 207 19.84 19.30 22.05
C ARG A 207 19.81 18.57 20.72
N LEU A 208 20.69 17.58 20.59
CA LEU A 208 20.76 16.67 19.47
C LEU A 208 20.15 15.36 19.96
N SER A 209 19.05 14.97 19.36
CA SER A 209 18.32 13.78 19.72
C SER A 209 18.03 12.97 18.47
N THR A 210 17.95 11.66 18.59
CA THR A 210 17.50 10.79 17.52
C THR A 210 16.28 10.00 17.98
N ILE A 211 15.30 9.88 17.10
CA ILE A 211 14.17 8.97 17.29
C ILE A 211 14.30 7.83 16.29
N LEU A 212 14.07 6.61 16.75
CA LEU A 212 13.87 5.44 15.90
C LEU A 212 12.37 5.34 15.63
N VAL A 213 11.99 5.42 14.37
CA VAL A 213 10.63 5.20 13.91
C VAL A 213 10.56 3.83 13.26
N ASN A 214 9.69 2.95 13.75
CA ASN A 214 9.41 1.66 13.14
C ASN A 214 8.00 1.69 12.56
N LEU A 215 7.90 1.42 11.27
CA LEU A 215 6.64 1.33 10.54
C LEU A 215 6.45 -0.10 10.09
N LYS A 216 5.37 -0.73 10.51
CA LYS A 216 4.97 -2.07 10.06
C LYS A 216 3.72 -1.96 9.20
N TYR A 217 3.68 -2.69 8.10
CA TYR A 217 2.51 -2.71 7.22
C TYR A 217 2.44 -4.04 6.48
N ARG A 218 1.33 -4.28 5.78
CA ARG A 218 1.19 -5.38 4.83
C ARG A 218 1.06 -4.87 3.42
N ASP A 219 1.81 -5.49 2.52
CA ASP A 219 1.75 -5.19 1.09
C ASP A 219 0.51 -5.82 0.41
N PHE A 220 0.45 -5.68 -0.92
CA PHE A 220 -0.60 -6.25 -1.75
C PHE A 220 -0.71 -7.78 -1.60
N ASP A 221 0.45 -8.45 -1.60
CA ASP A 221 0.58 -9.90 -1.44
C ASP A 221 0.36 -10.38 0.01
N ASN A 222 -0.02 -9.46 0.91
CA ASN A 222 -0.28 -9.68 2.33
C ASN A 222 0.96 -10.14 3.12
N ASN A 223 2.16 -9.86 2.60
CA ASN A 223 3.39 -10.03 3.35
C ASN A 223 3.57 -8.86 4.32
N GLU A 224 4.03 -9.16 5.53
CA GLU A 224 4.38 -8.12 6.51
C GLU A 224 5.74 -7.52 6.16
N GLN A 225 5.78 -6.20 6.09
CA GLN A 225 6.96 -5.39 5.81
C GLN A 225 7.27 -4.50 7.01
N THR A 226 8.54 -4.16 7.21
CA THR A 226 8.98 -3.26 8.28
C THR A 226 10.00 -2.26 7.73
N ILE A 227 9.75 -0.98 8.01
CA ILE A 227 10.67 0.12 7.74
C ILE A 227 11.14 0.68 9.09
N SER A 228 12.44 0.82 9.27
CA SER A 228 13.04 1.37 10.49
C SER A 228 13.94 2.53 10.14
N GLU A 229 13.58 3.75 10.57
CA GLU A 229 14.34 4.97 10.27
C GLU A 229 14.77 5.71 11.52
N ASN A 230 16.02 6.14 11.55
CA ASN A 230 16.56 7.01 12.59
C ASN A 230 16.46 8.46 12.14
N ILE A 231 15.55 9.22 12.75
CA ILE A 231 15.31 10.61 12.40
C ILE A 231 16.02 11.54 13.39
N PRO A 232 16.99 12.35 12.93
CA PRO A 232 17.64 13.33 13.79
C PRO A 232 16.72 14.52 14.07
N LEU A 233 16.57 14.85 15.35
CA LEU A 233 15.80 15.98 15.85
C LEU A 233 16.73 17.06 16.38
N ARG A 234 16.38 18.31 16.07
CA ARG A 234 17.10 19.49 16.58
C ARG A 234 16.25 20.23 17.60
N ILE A 235 16.64 20.13 18.86
CA ILE A 235 16.00 20.82 19.98
C ILE A 235 16.83 22.05 20.35
N TYR A 236 16.16 23.15 20.68
CA TYR A 236 16.76 24.43 20.97
C TYR A 236 16.94 24.68 22.46
N THR A 237 17.98 25.42 22.82
CA THR A 237 18.06 26.01 24.17
C THR A 237 17.00 27.11 24.33
N LYS A 238 16.76 27.56 25.56
CA LYS A 238 15.80 28.65 25.80
C LYS A 238 16.22 29.94 25.09
N GLU A 239 17.50 30.24 25.07
CA GLU A 239 18.08 31.40 24.39
C GLU A 239 17.84 31.32 22.88
N GLU A 240 18.20 30.19 22.26
CA GLU A 240 17.98 29.94 20.83
C GLU A 240 16.51 29.98 20.43
N ALA A 241 15.62 29.46 21.30
CA ALA A 241 14.18 29.49 21.10
C ALA A 241 13.63 30.93 21.15
N ILE A 242 14.18 31.81 21.99
CA ILE A 242 13.83 33.23 22.01
C ILE A 242 14.32 33.94 20.75
N GLU A 243 15.56 33.69 20.31
CA GLU A 243 16.11 34.26 19.08
C GLU A 243 15.31 33.88 17.83
N ARG A 244 14.82 32.63 17.78
CA ARG A 244 13.97 32.12 16.69
C ARG A 244 12.49 32.51 16.81
N GLY A 245 12.10 33.24 17.85
CA GLY A 245 10.71 33.66 18.08
C GLY A 245 9.77 32.52 18.52
N ILE A 246 10.30 31.34 18.87
CA ILE A 246 9.54 30.21 19.42
C ILE A 246 9.07 30.55 20.84
N LEU A 247 9.91 31.22 21.65
CA LEU A 247 9.57 31.71 22.98
C LEU A 247 9.58 33.24 23.04
N LYS A 248 8.66 33.81 23.82
CA LYS A 248 8.67 35.25 24.13
C LYS A 248 9.68 35.54 25.24
N LYS A 249 10.52 36.56 25.05
CA LYS A 249 11.44 37.04 26.08
C LYS A 249 10.66 37.52 27.31
N SER A 250 11.00 36.98 28.48
CA SER A 250 10.42 37.43 29.74
C SER A 250 11.00 38.79 30.15
N ASN A 251 10.14 39.79 30.34
CA ASN A 251 10.52 41.11 30.83
C ASN A 251 10.47 41.22 32.37
N VAL A 252 10.31 40.10 33.08
CA VAL A 252 10.15 40.09 34.54
C VAL A 252 11.33 40.74 35.25
N THR A 253 12.56 40.49 34.82
CA THR A 253 13.75 41.15 35.39
C THR A 253 13.75 42.65 35.18
N LEU A 254 13.26 43.12 34.02
CA LEU A 254 13.10 44.54 33.73
C LEU A 254 12.02 45.17 34.62
N TYR A 255 10.86 44.50 34.77
CA TYR A 255 9.81 44.95 35.68
C TYR A 255 10.28 44.99 37.14
N VAL A 256 10.97 43.96 37.61
CA VAL A 256 11.55 43.91 38.97
C VAL A 256 12.58 45.03 39.15
N ALA A 257 13.46 45.26 38.18
CA ALA A 257 14.42 46.36 38.23
C ALA A 257 13.72 47.74 38.30
N VAL A 258 12.68 47.95 37.49
CA VAL A 258 11.88 49.19 37.52
C VAL A 258 11.21 49.38 38.88
N VAL A 259 10.64 48.32 39.46
CA VAL A 259 10.02 48.37 40.80
C VAL A 259 11.06 48.70 41.87
N LEU A 260 12.25 48.09 41.84
CA LEU A 260 13.33 48.38 42.78
C LEU A 260 13.84 49.82 42.64
N ILE A 261 13.96 50.34 41.42
CA ILE A 261 14.33 51.74 41.17
C ILE A 261 13.26 52.69 41.74
N LEU A 262 11.98 52.42 41.50
CA LEU A 262 10.89 53.23 42.04
C LEU A 262 10.86 53.21 43.58
N LEU A 263 11.10 52.05 44.19
CA LEU A 263 11.26 51.91 45.64
C LEU A 263 12.44 52.73 46.17
N PHE A 264 13.60 52.64 45.51
CA PHE A 264 14.79 53.38 45.89
C PHE A 264 14.58 54.90 45.81
N VAL A 265 13.98 55.39 44.71
CA VAL A 265 13.60 56.80 44.55
C VAL A 265 12.60 57.24 45.63
N TRP A 266 11.59 56.41 45.92
CA TRP A 266 10.62 56.70 46.98
C TRP A 266 11.29 56.80 48.36
N ILE A 267 12.20 55.89 48.70
CA ILE A 267 12.98 55.93 49.95
C ILE A 267 13.83 57.21 50.00
N LEU A 268 14.54 57.56 48.92
CA LEU A 268 15.35 58.78 48.84
C LEU A 268 14.50 60.04 49.08
N VAL A 269 13.35 60.15 48.41
CA VAL A 269 12.42 61.28 48.59
C VAL A 269 11.94 61.36 50.04
N ARG A 270 11.62 60.21 50.66
CA ARG A 270 11.17 60.15 52.06
C ARG A 270 12.25 60.58 53.04
N VAL A 271 13.51 60.19 52.82
CA VAL A 271 14.67 60.58 53.64
C VAL A 271 14.95 62.07 53.52
N ILE A 272 14.97 62.62 52.29
CA ILE A 272 15.19 64.05 52.04
C ILE A 272 14.08 64.89 52.69
N ARG A 273 12.81 64.48 52.57
CA ARG A 273 11.68 65.16 53.23
C ARG A 273 11.81 65.14 54.76
N LYS A 274 12.26 64.04 55.37
CA LYS A 274 12.54 63.97 56.82
C LYS A 274 13.68 64.90 57.23
N ARG A 275 14.77 64.98 56.46
CA ARG A 275 15.90 65.89 56.75
C ARG A 275 15.50 67.36 56.63
N ARG A 276 14.74 67.74 55.60
CA ARG A 276 14.23 69.12 55.43
C ARG A 276 13.29 69.56 56.55
N LYS A 277 12.50 68.66 57.14
CA LYS A 277 11.67 68.97 58.32
C LYS A 277 12.50 69.20 59.59
N LYS A 278 13.68 68.59 59.72
CA LYS A 278 14.59 68.83 60.86
C LYS A 278 15.42 70.12 60.75
N LEU A 279 15.53 70.71 59.56
CA LEU A 279 16.24 71.98 59.30
C LEU A 279 15.32 73.22 59.40
N ARG A 280 14.01 73.04 59.62
CA ARG A 280 13.01 74.11 59.75
C ARG A 280 12.47 74.31 61.19
N ASN A 281 13.02 73.58 62.15
CA ASN A 281 12.87 73.79 63.59
C ASN A 281 14.25 74.10 64.17
#